data_AF-A0A843BRA8-F1
#
_entry.id   AF-A0A843BRA8-F1
#
_cell.length_a   1.000
_cell.length_b   1.000
_cell.length_c   1.000
_cell.angle_alpha   90.00
_cell.angle_beta   90.00
_cell.angle_gamma   90.00
#
_symmetry.space_group_name_H-M   'P 1'
#
loop_
_entity.id
_entity.type
_entity.pdbx_description
1 polymer ?
#
loop_
_entity_poly.entity_id
_entity_poly.type
_entity_poly.pdbx_seq_one_letter_code
_entity_poly.pdbx_strand_id
1 'polypeptide(L)'
;MNGLLIGRFQPFHLGHLEALRFALSKVDKLWVGLGSSNKSPEKNNPFSAEERKEMILSSIDDSMKEKISIYFIPDLDNHVKWIEKIDTIVPEFDIVFSNDELTNHLYSKRDIQVIPIPFLKRDELSGANVRDLIISDQNWNLLVPKGTENFLINNNAKERLKNL
;
A
#
# COMPACT_ATOMS: atom_id res chain seq x y z
N MET A 1 8.67 -19.56 -0.45
CA MET A 1 9.33 -18.25 -0.49
C MET A 1 8.28 -17.18 -0.23
N ASN A 2 8.51 -16.32 0.76
CA ASN A 2 7.56 -15.27 1.16
C ASN A 2 8.08 -13.90 0.72
N GLY A 3 7.16 -13.02 0.35
CA GLY A 3 7.47 -11.66 -0.08
C GLY A 3 6.90 -10.60 0.85
N LEU A 4 7.45 -9.39 0.80
CA LEU A 4 6.95 -8.22 1.48
C LEU A 4 6.73 -7.08 0.49
N LEU A 5 5.51 -6.54 0.46
CA LEU A 5 5.12 -5.34 -0.29
C LEU A 5 4.64 -4.28 0.70
N ILE A 6 5.32 -3.14 0.77
CA ILE A 6 4.97 -2.06 1.71
C ILE A 6 4.46 -0.84 0.93
N GLY A 7 3.41 -0.22 1.44
CA GLY A 7 2.89 1.03 0.92
C GLY A 7 2.01 1.76 1.93
N ARG A 8 1.79 3.05 1.69
CA ARG A 8 0.80 3.81 2.47
C ARG A 8 -0.62 3.52 2.00
N PHE A 9 -0.83 3.24 0.71
CA PHE A 9 -2.16 2.93 0.14
C PHE A 9 -3.23 3.99 0.48
N GLN A 10 -2.95 5.27 0.21
CA GLN A 10 -3.80 6.43 0.54
C GLN A 10 -4.40 7.11 -0.71
N PRO A 11 -5.43 6.56 -1.37
CA PRO A 11 -6.07 5.25 -1.15
C PRO A 11 -5.36 4.11 -1.92
N PHE A 12 -5.89 2.89 -1.81
CA PHE A 12 -5.52 1.78 -2.70
C PHE A 12 -5.98 2.08 -4.14
N HIS A 13 -5.12 1.89 -5.14
CA HIS A 13 -5.40 2.29 -6.52
C HIS A 13 -4.91 1.22 -7.50
N LEU A 14 -5.25 1.32 -8.78
CA LEU A 14 -4.95 0.27 -9.76
C LEU A 14 -3.45 -0.03 -9.88
N GLY A 15 -2.59 0.99 -9.75
CA GLY A 15 -1.14 0.78 -9.70
C GLY A 15 -0.70 -0.13 -8.54
N HIS A 16 -1.35 -0.03 -7.37
CA HIS A 16 -1.08 -0.91 -6.23
C HIS A 16 -1.63 -2.32 -6.46
N LEU A 17 -2.79 -2.46 -7.11
CA LEU A 17 -3.34 -3.76 -7.46
C LEU A 17 -2.42 -4.53 -8.41
N GLU A 18 -1.85 -3.85 -9.41
CA GLU A 18 -0.88 -4.46 -10.33
C GLU A 18 0.44 -4.81 -9.63
N ALA A 19 0.90 -3.95 -8.72
CA ALA A 19 2.06 -4.26 -7.87
C ALA A 19 1.82 -5.52 -7.01
N LEU A 20 0.64 -5.64 -6.41
CA LEU A 20 0.24 -6.79 -5.60
C LEU A 20 0.14 -8.07 -6.45
N ARG A 21 -0.45 -8.01 -7.64
CA ARG A 21 -0.50 -9.12 -8.61
C ARG A 21 0.89 -9.56 -9.05
N PHE A 22 1.74 -8.60 -9.38
CA PHE A 22 3.13 -8.87 -9.75
C PHE A 22 3.87 -9.57 -8.61
N ALA A 23 3.77 -9.06 -7.38
CA ALA A 23 4.40 -9.67 -6.22
C ALA A 23 3.89 -11.11 -5.98
N LEU A 24 2.56 -11.33 -6.01
CA LEU A 24 1.94 -12.66 -5.88
C LEU A 24 2.35 -13.65 -6.98
N SER A 25 2.80 -13.18 -8.14
CA SER A 25 3.33 -14.05 -9.21
C SER A 25 4.73 -14.61 -8.91
N LYS A 26 5.40 -14.09 -7.88
CA LYS A 26 6.79 -14.40 -7.54
C LYS A 26 6.96 -15.13 -6.21
N VAL A 27 5.91 -15.20 -5.38
CA VAL A 27 5.98 -15.73 -4.01
C VAL A 27 4.78 -16.62 -3.69
N ASP A 28 4.95 -17.51 -2.71
CA ASP A 28 3.88 -18.38 -2.24
C ASP A 28 2.90 -17.63 -1.33
N LYS A 29 3.44 -16.78 -0.46
CA LYS A 29 2.69 -15.88 0.42
C LYS A 29 3.28 -14.47 0.36
N LEU A 30 2.41 -13.48 0.42
CA LEU A 30 2.78 -12.07 0.39
C LEU A 30 2.32 -11.35 1.66
N TRP A 31 3.28 -10.78 2.37
CA TRP A 31 3.04 -9.86 3.46
C TRP A 31 2.80 -8.46 2.88
N VAL A 32 1.64 -7.88 3.18
CA VAL A 32 1.29 -6.54 2.73
C VAL A 32 1.38 -5.59 3.92
N GLY A 33 2.41 -4.75 3.91
CA GLY A 33 2.69 -3.79 4.97
C GLY A 33 1.97 -2.46 4.74
N LEU A 34 1.03 -2.10 5.60
CA LEU A 34 0.42 -0.77 5.61
C LEU A 34 1.29 0.19 6.41
N GLY A 35 2.14 0.93 5.71
CA GLY A 35 3.00 1.97 6.30
C GLY A 35 2.20 3.13 6.87
N SER A 36 2.82 3.93 7.74
CA SER A 36 2.16 5.06 8.40
C SER A 36 0.86 4.66 9.12
N SER A 37 0.86 3.47 9.76
CA SER A 37 -0.35 2.94 10.41
C SER A 37 -0.80 3.71 11.66
N ASN A 38 0.13 4.45 12.28
CA ASN A 38 -0.09 5.26 13.48
C ASN A 38 -0.41 6.73 13.19
N LYS A 39 -0.51 7.15 11.93
CA LYS A 39 -0.85 8.53 11.58
C LYS A 39 -2.33 8.79 11.84
N SER A 40 -2.61 9.88 12.55
CA SER A 40 -3.94 10.47 12.59
C SER A 40 -4.34 10.98 11.19
N PRO A 41 -5.64 11.06 10.87
CA PRO A 41 -6.10 11.56 9.58
C PRO A 41 -5.53 12.95 9.27
N GLU A 42 -4.89 13.07 8.11
CA GLU A 42 -4.35 14.32 7.56
C GLU A 42 -4.44 14.30 6.03
N LYS A 43 -4.24 15.44 5.36
CA LYS A 43 -4.37 15.57 3.90
C LYS A 43 -3.59 14.51 3.09
N ASN A 44 -2.42 14.11 3.59
CA ASN A 44 -1.57 13.10 2.95
C ASN A 44 -1.83 11.66 3.42
N ASN A 45 -2.49 11.49 4.57
CA ASN A 45 -2.87 10.20 5.15
C ASN A 45 -4.34 10.25 5.64
N PRO A 46 -5.31 10.42 4.72
CA PRO A 46 -6.71 10.66 5.10
C PRO A 46 -7.45 9.42 5.61
N PHE A 47 -6.93 8.21 5.36
CA PHE A 47 -7.54 6.95 5.74
C PHE A 47 -6.71 6.20 6.79
N SER A 48 -7.38 5.63 7.77
CA SER A 48 -6.75 4.80 8.81
C SER A 48 -6.19 3.49 8.24
N ALA A 49 -5.41 2.75 9.02
CA ALA A 49 -4.89 1.44 8.59
C ALA A 49 -6.02 0.43 8.31
N GLU A 50 -7.08 0.41 9.13
CA GLU A 50 -8.21 -0.48 8.94
C GLU A 50 -9.02 -0.15 7.69
N GLU A 51 -9.26 1.13 7.42
CA GLU A 51 -9.96 1.57 6.20
C GLU A 51 -9.18 1.16 4.94
N ARG A 52 -7.85 1.31 4.96
CA ARG A 52 -6.99 0.88 3.85
C ARG A 52 -6.96 -0.64 3.67
N LYS A 53 -6.98 -1.39 4.77
CA LYS A 53 -7.13 -2.84 4.75
C LYS A 53 -8.46 -3.24 4.11
N GLU A 54 -9.56 -2.57 4.45
CA GLU A 54 -10.87 -2.80 3.84
C GLU A 54 -10.85 -2.51 2.34
N MET A 55 -10.26 -1.37 1.92
CA MET A 55 -10.08 -1.05 0.50
C MET A 55 -9.34 -2.14 -0.25
N ILE A 56 -8.24 -2.69 0.31
CA ILE A 56 -7.47 -3.76 -0.31
C ILE A 56 -8.30 -5.04 -0.42
N LEU A 57 -8.85 -5.51 0.70
CA LEU A 57 -9.56 -6.79 0.77
C LEU A 57 -10.85 -6.81 -0.05
N SER A 58 -11.53 -5.67 -0.17
CA SER A 58 -12.72 -5.53 -1.04
C SER A 58 -12.37 -5.42 -2.53
N SER A 59 -11.09 -5.24 -2.87
CA SER A 59 -10.61 -5.00 -4.24
C SER A 59 -9.89 -6.19 -4.87
N ILE A 60 -9.79 -7.32 -4.17
CA ILE A 60 -9.11 -8.53 -4.62
C ILE A 60 -10.03 -9.75 -4.48
N ASP A 61 -9.77 -10.78 -5.29
CA ASP A 61 -10.50 -12.05 -5.23
C ASP A 61 -10.04 -12.94 -4.06
N ASP A 62 -10.81 -14.00 -3.79
CA ASP A 62 -10.55 -14.90 -2.66
C ASP A 62 -9.22 -15.66 -2.80
N SER A 63 -8.80 -15.98 -4.03
CA SER A 63 -7.52 -16.64 -4.28
C SER A 63 -6.33 -15.77 -3.89
N MET A 64 -6.45 -14.45 -4.08
CA MET A 64 -5.45 -13.49 -3.58
C MET A 64 -5.52 -13.36 -2.08
N LYS A 65 -6.72 -13.29 -1.48
CA LYS A 65 -6.89 -13.18 -0.01
C LYS A 65 -6.22 -14.32 0.74
N GLU A 66 -6.31 -15.54 0.22
CA GLU A 66 -5.67 -16.73 0.82
C GLU A 66 -4.14 -16.66 0.81
N LYS A 67 -3.56 -15.90 -0.12
CA LYS A 67 -2.10 -15.77 -0.28
C LYS A 67 -1.52 -14.54 0.42
N ILE A 68 -2.34 -13.61 0.89
CA ILE A 68 -1.85 -12.39 1.54
C ILE A 68 -2.06 -12.39 3.05
N SER A 69 -1.22 -11.68 3.79
CA SER A 69 -1.50 -11.27 5.15
C SER A 69 -1.11 -9.81 5.34
N ILE A 70 -1.96 -9.03 5.99
CA ILE A 70 -1.82 -7.58 6.11
C ILE A 70 -1.27 -7.23 7.49
N TYR A 71 -0.22 -6.40 7.53
CA TYR A 71 0.47 -5.97 8.74
C TYR A 71 0.50 -4.44 8.83
N PHE A 72 0.31 -3.90 10.03
CA PHE A 72 0.31 -2.45 10.26
C PHE A 72 1.68 -2.00 10.72
N ILE A 73 2.33 -1.17 9.91
CA ILE A 73 3.70 -0.72 10.14
C ILE A 73 3.67 0.76 10.54
N PRO A 74 3.97 1.10 11.81
CA PRO A 74 3.98 2.48 12.24
C PRO A 74 5.20 3.22 11.67
N ASP A 75 5.08 4.53 11.49
CA ASP A 75 6.24 5.37 11.21
C ASP A 75 7.12 5.47 12.46
N LEU A 76 8.44 5.52 12.25
CA LEU A 76 9.43 5.77 13.28
C LEU A 76 10.38 6.90 12.84
N ASP A 77 11.00 7.57 13.80
CA ASP A 77 11.86 8.74 13.54
C ASP A 77 13.15 8.41 12.76
N ASN A 78 13.47 7.13 12.59
CA ASN A 78 14.67 6.66 11.90
C ASN A 78 14.35 5.44 11.01
N HIS A 79 14.79 5.48 9.75
CA HIS A 79 14.61 4.40 8.77
C HIS A 79 15.26 3.06 9.17
N VAL A 80 16.39 3.07 9.89
CA VAL A 80 17.00 1.84 10.41
C VAL A 80 16.08 1.20 11.45
N LYS A 81 15.59 2.00 12.41
CA LYS A 81 14.62 1.53 13.41
C LYS A 81 13.32 1.07 12.76
N TRP A 82 12.90 1.71 11.66
CA TRP A 82 11.73 1.32 10.90
C TRP A 82 11.87 -0.07 10.31
N ILE A 83 13.02 -0.40 9.72
CA ILE A 83 13.29 -1.75 9.21
C ILE A 83 13.39 -2.77 10.35
N GLU A 84 14.09 -2.48 11.43
CA GLU A 84 14.11 -3.35 12.62
C GLU A 84 12.69 -3.59 13.14
N LYS A 85 11.85 -2.57 13.11
CA LYS A 85 10.45 -2.69 13.54
C LYS A 85 9.65 -3.60 12.61
N ILE A 86 9.87 -3.52 11.30
CA ILE A 86 9.26 -4.43 10.33
C ILE A 86 9.59 -5.87 10.67
N ASP A 87 10.85 -6.18 10.95
CA ASP A 87 11.29 -7.53 11.30
C ASP A 87 10.63 -8.07 12.58
N THR A 88 10.14 -7.20 13.47
CA THR A 88 9.39 -7.60 14.69
C THR A 88 7.89 -7.79 14.46
N ILE A 89 7.33 -7.20 13.39
CA ILE A 89 5.89 -7.22 13.11
C ILE A 89 5.55 -8.27 12.06
N VAL A 90 6.39 -8.39 11.04
CA VAL A 90 6.15 -9.21 9.86
C VAL A 90 6.94 -10.51 10.00
N PRO A 91 6.32 -11.68 9.76
CA PRO A 91 7.05 -12.96 9.71
C PRO A 91 8.17 -12.93 8.67
N GLU A 92 9.09 -13.89 8.75
CA GLU A 92 10.22 -13.99 7.82
C GLU A 92 9.79 -13.93 6.34
N PHE A 93 10.58 -13.19 5.56
CA PHE A 93 10.41 -13.01 4.11
C PHE A 93 11.77 -13.00 3.42
N ASP A 94 11.77 -13.52 2.20
CA ASP A 94 12.96 -13.68 1.37
C ASP A 94 13.10 -12.54 0.35
N ILE A 95 11.97 -11.92 -0.02
CA ILE A 95 11.88 -10.89 -1.06
C ILE A 95 11.18 -9.64 -0.55
N VAL A 96 11.74 -8.47 -0.85
CA VAL A 96 11.05 -7.17 -0.71
C VAL A 96 10.75 -6.59 -2.09
N PHE A 97 9.50 -6.18 -2.30
CA PHE A 97 9.07 -5.49 -3.50
C PHE A 97 9.07 -3.98 -3.24
N SER A 98 10.04 -3.25 -3.80
CA SER A 98 10.18 -1.81 -3.58
C SER A 98 10.90 -1.11 -4.73
N ASN A 99 10.51 0.14 -4.97
CA ASN A 99 11.20 1.07 -5.87
C ASN A 99 11.91 2.20 -5.09
N ASP A 100 11.93 2.14 -3.76
CA ASP A 100 12.57 3.12 -2.90
C ASP A 100 14.06 2.76 -2.69
N GLU A 101 14.95 3.66 -3.10
CA GLU A 101 16.41 3.43 -3.07
C GLU A 101 16.94 3.17 -1.67
N LEU A 102 16.37 3.81 -0.65
CA LEU A 102 16.78 3.65 0.74
C LEU A 102 16.39 2.26 1.27
N THR A 103 15.17 1.82 0.97
CA THR A 103 14.70 0.45 1.23
C THR A 103 15.62 -0.57 0.55
N ASN A 104 15.97 -0.35 -0.72
CA ASN A 104 16.89 -1.20 -1.46
C ASN A 104 18.26 -1.27 -0.76
N HIS A 105 18.84 -0.12 -0.40
CA HIS A 105 20.15 -0.04 0.25
C HIS A 105 20.19 -0.74 1.61
N LEU A 106 19.12 -0.63 2.39
CA LEU A 106 19.07 -1.21 3.73
C LEU A 106 18.85 -2.72 3.70
N TYR A 107 17.99 -3.21 2.81
CA TYR A 107 17.75 -4.65 2.65
C TYR A 107 18.87 -5.36 1.88
N SER A 108 19.58 -4.70 0.96
CA SER A 108 20.72 -5.31 0.25
C SER A 108 21.91 -5.66 1.15
N LYS A 109 21.96 -5.10 2.36
CA LYS A 109 22.95 -5.46 3.40
C LYS A 109 22.55 -6.69 4.21
N ARG A 110 21.37 -7.24 3.94
CA ARG A 110 20.80 -8.43 4.54
C ARG A 110 20.66 -9.48 3.43
N ASP A 111 20.52 -10.75 3.78
CA ASP A 111 20.29 -11.84 2.82
C ASP A 111 18.85 -11.83 2.26
N ILE A 112 18.34 -10.64 1.91
CA ILE A 112 16.99 -10.39 1.42
C ILE A 112 17.08 -9.83 0.00
N GLN A 113 16.42 -10.48 -0.94
CA GLN A 113 16.38 -10.03 -2.33
C GLN A 113 15.42 -8.84 -2.46
N VAL A 114 15.85 -7.78 -3.14
CA VAL A 114 14.97 -6.64 -3.45
C VAL A 114 14.61 -6.63 -4.93
N ILE A 115 13.32 -6.66 -5.23
CA ILE A 115 12.78 -6.69 -6.60
C ILE A 115 12.01 -5.39 -6.87
N PRO A 116 12.40 -4.61 -7.90
CA PRO A 116 11.64 -3.44 -8.29
C PRO A 116 10.28 -3.84 -8.88
N ILE A 117 9.29 -3.00 -8.61
CA ILE A 117 7.92 -3.17 -9.10
C ILE A 117 7.81 -2.47 -10.45
N PRO A 118 7.30 -3.14 -11.51
CA PRO A 118 7.03 -2.47 -12.79
C PRO A 118 6.10 -1.27 -12.58
N PHE A 119 6.53 -0.08 -13.02
CA PHE A 119 5.68 1.10 -12.95
C PHE A 119 4.56 1.01 -13.99
N LEU A 120 3.31 1.06 -13.54
CA LEU A 120 2.16 1.29 -14.40
C LEU A 120 1.73 2.75 -14.30
N LYS A 121 1.81 3.49 -15.41
CA LYS A 121 1.29 4.87 -15.56
C LYS A 121 1.50 5.75 -14.32
N ARG A 122 2.75 5.90 -13.86
CA ARG A 122 3.09 6.50 -12.57
C ARG A 122 2.54 7.91 -12.37
N ASP A 123 2.42 8.68 -13.45
CA ASP A 123 1.91 10.05 -13.42
C ASP A 123 0.39 10.11 -13.18
N GLU A 124 -0.33 9.06 -13.58
CA GLU A 124 -1.79 8.94 -13.39
C GLU A 124 -2.12 8.17 -12.10
N LEU A 125 -1.49 7.02 -11.88
CA LEU A 125 -1.81 6.08 -10.80
C LEU A 125 -0.98 6.37 -9.55
N SER A 126 -1.27 7.51 -8.92
CA SER A 126 -0.70 7.88 -7.64
C SER A 126 -1.78 8.28 -6.64
N GLY A 127 -1.55 7.98 -5.35
CA GLY A 127 -2.47 8.39 -4.29
C GLY A 127 -2.67 9.91 -4.21
N ALA A 128 -1.63 10.70 -4.53
CA ALA A 128 -1.76 12.16 -4.57
C ALA A 128 -2.75 12.59 -5.66
N ASN A 129 -2.57 12.12 -6.89
CA ASN A 129 -3.48 12.42 -7.99
C ASN A 129 -4.91 11.97 -7.70
N VAL A 130 -5.10 10.75 -7.17
CA VAL A 130 -6.44 10.26 -6.81
C VAL A 130 -7.12 11.18 -5.79
N ARG A 131 -6.42 11.62 -4.74
CA ARG A 131 -6.98 12.55 -3.75
C ARG A 131 -7.33 13.91 -4.36
N ASP A 132 -6.46 14.45 -5.21
CA ASP A 132 -6.68 15.75 -5.87
C ASP A 132 -7.91 15.71 -6.81
N LEU A 133 -8.08 14.62 -7.56
CA LEU A 133 -9.24 14.40 -8.42
C LEU A 133 -10.54 14.24 -7.61
N ILE A 134 -10.50 13.57 -6.45
CA ILE A 134 -11.66 13.48 -5.54
C ILE A 134 -12.05 14.87 -5.04
N ILE A 135 -11.10 15.68 -4.59
CA ILE A 135 -11.34 17.04 -4.08
C ILE A 135 -11.94 17.93 -5.17
N SER A 136 -11.45 17.77 -6.40
CA SER A 136 -11.78 18.62 -7.56
C SER A 136 -13.02 18.15 -8.34
N ASP A 137 -13.76 17.14 -7.86
CA ASP A 137 -14.93 16.58 -8.56
C ASP A 137 -14.63 16.07 -9.97
N GLN A 138 -13.42 15.54 -10.18
CA GLN A 138 -13.00 14.96 -11.45
C GLN A 138 -13.11 13.42 -11.43
N ASN A 139 -12.88 12.80 -12.59
CA ASN A 139 -13.02 11.35 -12.76
C ASN A 139 -11.85 10.58 -12.13
N TRP A 140 -11.96 10.25 -10.84
CA TRP A 140 -10.99 9.44 -10.09
C TRP A 140 -11.34 7.93 -10.05
N ASN A 141 -12.61 7.58 -10.27
CA ASN A 141 -13.14 6.23 -10.15
C ASN A 141 -12.44 5.21 -11.08
N LEU A 142 -11.98 5.65 -12.25
CA LEU A 142 -11.22 4.81 -13.19
C LEU A 142 -9.78 4.51 -12.75
N LEU A 143 -9.29 5.16 -11.69
CA LEU A 143 -7.93 4.99 -11.19
C LEU A 143 -7.85 4.03 -10.00
N VAL A 144 -8.99 3.58 -9.48
CA VAL A 144 -9.08 2.69 -8.33
C VAL A 144 -9.88 1.43 -8.67
N PRO A 145 -9.61 0.30 -8.00
CA PRO A 145 -10.44 -0.88 -8.13
C PRO A 145 -11.82 -0.69 -7.50
N LYS A 146 -12.80 -1.49 -7.92
CA LYS A 146 -14.21 -1.31 -7.54
C LYS A 146 -14.48 -1.35 -6.03
N GLY A 147 -13.77 -2.19 -5.28
CA GLY A 147 -13.86 -2.25 -3.82
C GLY A 147 -13.48 -0.93 -3.16
N THR A 148 -12.36 -0.34 -3.61
CA THR A 148 -11.92 0.98 -3.14
C THR A 148 -12.86 2.09 -3.58
N GLU A 149 -13.38 2.05 -4.81
CA GLU A 149 -14.40 3.01 -5.28
C GLU A 149 -15.63 3.02 -4.36
N ASN A 150 -16.18 1.83 -4.09
CA ASN A 150 -17.34 1.67 -3.22
C ASN A 150 -17.05 2.18 -1.80
N PHE A 151 -15.88 1.83 -1.25
CA PHE A 151 -15.46 2.35 0.06
C PHE A 151 -15.45 3.88 0.09
N LEU A 152 -14.81 4.51 -0.90
CA LEU A 152 -14.65 5.97 -0.95
C LEU A 152 -15.99 6.70 -1.06
N ILE A 153 -16.92 6.16 -1.84
CA ILE A 153 -18.28 6.69 -1.97
C ILE A 153 -19.05 6.54 -0.64
N ASN A 154 -19.05 5.34 -0.06
CA ASN A 154 -19.84 5.03 1.14
C ASN A 154 -19.33 5.77 2.40
N ASN A 155 -18.07 6.19 2.41
CA ASN A 155 -17.44 6.87 3.54
C ASN A 155 -17.26 8.39 3.32
N ASN A 156 -17.98 8.98 2.36
CA ASN A 156 -17.95 10.42 2.05
C ASN A 156 -16.52 10.96 1.90
N ALA A 157 -15.65 10.23 1.19
CA ALA A 157 -14.22 10.54 1.12
C ALA A 157 -13.94 11.97 0.63
N LYS A 158 -14.77 12.50 -0.27
CA LYS A 158 -14.66 13.89 -0.74
C LYS A 158 -14.83 14.91 0.37
N GLU A 159 -15.88 14.78 1.19
CA GLU A 159 -16.12 15.70 2.30
C GLU A 159 -14.98 15.61 3.32
N ARG A 160 -14.57 14.39 3.66
CA ARG A 160 -13.41 14.15 4.51
C ARG A 160 -12.16 14.86 4.00
N LEU A 161 -11.82 14.68 2.72
CA LEU A 161 -10.63 15.27 2.10
C LEU A 161 -10.68 16.80 2.03
N LYS A 162 -11.87 17.40 1.90
CA LYS A 162 -12.03 18.87 1.93
C LYS A 162 -11.85 19.46 3.33
N ASN A 163 -12.05 18.66 4.37
CA ASN A 163 -11.97 19.08 5.77
C ASN A 163 -10.60 18.78 6.43
N LEU A 164 -9.64 18.21 5.68
CA LEU A 164 -8.27 17.89 6.12
C LEU A 164 -7.24 18.80 5.45
#